data_AF-A0A418VEB8-F1
#
_entry.id   AF-A0A418VEB8-F1
#
_cell.length_a   1.000
_cell.length_b   1.000
_cell.length_c   1.000
_cell.angle_alpha   90.00
_cell.angle_beta   90.00
_cell.angle_gamma   90.00
#
_symmetry.space_group_name_H-M   'P 1'
#
loop_
_entity.id
_entity.type
_entity.pdbx_description
1 polymer ?
#
loop_
_entity_poly.entity_id
_entity_poly.type
_entity_poly.pdbx_seq_one_letter_code
_entity_poly.pdbx_strand_id
1 'polypeptide(L)'
;MTALPHEARLRITGWATPTEGGLLIGGLLIRTGKRLEAEMRVTLSAYPRTRADGTLKRLDAHAKSVRPARPHEPNGLSFIVTGQLLRVSRGSGTLQVKVAPGQSDIEPFIVSMQATTGILRDLDPATFQVQVTGRVIQVGPRLLLAEQARPVHAPTPERWRRWRARRSRAVPPLPLEATP
;
A
#
# COMPACT_ATOMS: atom_id res chain seq x y z
N MET A 1 -17.02 -11.07 16.67
CA MET A 1 -17.00 -10.14 15.52
C MET A 1 -16.12 -10.74 14.44
N THR A 2 -16.68 -11.07 13.28
CA THR A 2 -15.90 -11.52 12.11
C THR A 2 -15.00 -10.38 11.67
N ALA A 3 -13.69 -10.64 11.53
CA ALA A 3 -12.75 -9.64 11.03
C ALA A 3 -13.19 -9.22 9.62
N LEU A 4 -13.38 -7.92 9.42
CA LEU A 4 -13.75 -7.38 8.12
C LEU A 4 -12.58 -7.55 7.15
N PRO A 5 -12.83 -7.93 5.89
CA PRO A 5 -11.76 -8.30 4.95
C PRO A 5 -10.94 -7.10 4.44
N HIS A 6 -11.23 -5.89 4.94
CA HIS A 6 -10.54 -4.66 4.56
C HIS A 6 -9.11 -4.68 5.10
N GLU A 7 -8.14 -4.64 4.20
CA GLU A 7 -6.72 -4.75 4.50
C GLU A 7 -5.94 -4.02 3.41
N ALA A 8 -4.84 -3.38 3.78
CA ALA A 8 -3.77 -3.07 2.83
C ALA A 8 -2.48 -3.68 3.39
N ARG A 9 -1.93 -4.64 2.66
CA ARG A 9 -0.73 -5.36 3.09
C ARG A 9 0.19 -5.62 1.93
N LEU A 10 1.47 -5.40 2.17
CA LEU A 10 2.55 -5.75 1.28
C LEU A 10 3.23 -7.00 1.80
N ARG A 11 3.45 -7.98 0.92
CA ARG A 11 4.37 -9.10 1.16
C ARG A 11 5.69 -8.77 0.49
N ILE A 12 6.75 -8.79 1.29
CA ILE A 12 8.09 -8.41 0.87
C ILE A 12 9.01 -9.57 1.15
N THR A 13 9.70 -10.06 0.11
CA THR A 13 10.77 -11.04 0.23
C THR A 13 12.01 -10.49 -0.47
N GLY A 14 13.14 -10.47 0.24
CA GLY A 14 14.40 -9.97 -0.29
C GLY A 14 15.51 -9.91 0.75
N TRP A 15 16.70 -9.48 0.31
CA TRP A 15 17.82 -9.18 1.20
C TRP A 15 17.51 -7.91 2.00
N ALA A 16 17.62 -8.02 3.32
CA ALA A 16 17.37 -6.93 4.25
C ALA A 16 18.68 -6.43 4.85
N THR A 17 18.97 -5.16 4.58
CA THR A 17 20.05 -4.43 5.24
C THR A 17 19.48 -3.71 6.46
N PRO A 18 19.98 -3.96 7.69
CA PRO A 18 19.55 -3.21 8.86
C PRO A 18 19.96 -1.74 8.77
N THR A 19 19.08 -0.85 9.22
CA THR A 19 19.28 0.61 9.23
C THR A 19 18.79 1.17 10.57
N GLU A 20 19.17 2.40 10.90
CA GLU A 20 18.76 3.07 12.13
C GLU A 20 17.22 3.12 12.32
N GLY A 21 16.47 3.23 11.23
CA GLY A 21 15.01 3.37 11.24
C GLY A 21 14.22 2.08 10.92
N GLY A 22 14.88 0.94 10.71
CA GLY A 22 14.24 -0.31 10.30
C GLY A 22 15.07 -1.11 9.29
N LEU A 23 14.42 -1.69 8.29
CA LEU A 23 15.06 -2.56 7.29
C LEU A 23 14.94 -1.97 5.89
N LEU A 24 16.04 -1.96 5.14
CA LEU A 24 16.04 -1.62 3.72
C LEU A 24 15.96 -2.91 2.89
N ILE A 25 14.90 -3.06 2.08
CA ILE A 25 14.71 -4.22 1.20
C ILE A 25 14.33 -3.72 -0.20
N GLY A 26 15.13 -4.02 -1.21
CA GLY A 26 14.86 -3.60 -2.59
C GLY A 26 14.63 -2.08 -2.70
N GLY A 27 15.46 -1.30 -2.00
CA GLY A 27 15.33 0.16 -1.97
C GLY A 27 14.14 0.71 -1.18
N LEU A 28 13.34 -0.13 -0.51
CA LEU A 28 12.24 0.29 0.36
C LEU A 28 12.65 0.26 1.84
N LEU A 29 12.54 1.41 2.51
CA LEU A 29 12.70 1.47 3.96
C LEU A 29 11.39 1.02 4.63
N ILE A 30 11.50 -0.04 5.42
CA ILE A 30 10.40 -0.66 6.18
C ILE A 30 10.68 -0.43 7.66
N ARG A 31 9.87 0.40 8.30
CA ARG A 31 10.00 0.66 9.74
C ARG A 31 9.53 -0.54 10.52
N THR A 32 10.38 -1.06 11.39
CA THR A 32 10.05 -2.20 12.24
C THR A 32 10.85 -2.16 13.52
N GLY A 33 10.30 -2.73 14.59
CA GLY A 33 11.02 -2.93 15.86
C GLY A 33 11.98 -4.14 15.83
N LYS A 34 12.00 -4.92 14.73
CA LYS A 34 12.94 -6.04 14.60
C LYS A 34 14.33 -5.51 14.28
N ARG A 35 15.30 -5.81 15.16
CA ARG A 35 16.73 -5.65 14.87
C ARG A 35 17.26 -6.91 14.21
N LEU A 36 18.10 -6.72 13.19
CA LEU A 36 18.89 -7.79 12.57
C LEU A 36 20.36 -7.49 12.88
N GLU A 37 21.12 -8.53 13.21
CA GLU A 37 22.54 -8.41 13.54
C GLU A 37 23.41 -8.28 12.29
N ALA A 38 22.95 -8.86 11.18
CA ALA A 38 23.62 -8.84 9.89
C ALA A 38 22.60 -8.78 8.75
N GLU A 39 23.10 -8.51 7.54
CA GLU A 39 22.30 -8.65 6.33
C GLU A 39 21.81 -10.09 6.17
N MET A 40 20.52 -10.25 5.91
CA MET A 40 19.94 -11.56 5.67
C MET A 40 18.72 -11.49 4.77
N ARG A 41 18.44 -12.60 4.10
CA ARG A 41 17.23 -12.73 3.28
C ARG A 41 16.02 -12.98 4.17
N VAL A 42 15.03 -12.09 4.09
CA VAL A 42 13.81 -12.13 4.91
C VAL A 42 12.55 -12.16 4.07
N THR A 43 11.48 -12.68 4.68
CA THR A 43 10.10 -12.49 4.23
C THR A 43 9.33 -11.79 5.34
N LEU A 44 8.59 -10.73 5.00
CA LEU A 44 7.78 -9.97 5.96
C LEU A 44 6.45 -9.50 5.38
N SER A 45 5.55 -9.10 6.28
CA SER A 45 4.32 -8.37 5.95
C SER A 45 4.44 -6.93 6.43
N ALA A 46 4.30 -5.98 5.52
CA ALA A 46 4.32 -4.55 5.82
C ALA A 46 2.97 -3.91 5.52
N TYR A 47 2.64 -2.87 6.27
CA TYR A 47 1.39 -2.12 6.17
C TYR A 47 1.70 -0.70 5.70
N PRO A 48 1.02 -0.21 4.64
CA PRO A 48 1.27 1.11 4.11
C PRO A 48 0.68 2.18 5.02
N ARG A 49 1.45 3.25 5.20
CA ARG A 49 0.92 4.55 5.62
C ARG A 49 0.92 5.47 4.43
N THR A 50 -0.21 6.10 4.17
CA THR A 50 -0.39 6.97 3.02
C THR A 50 -0.49 8.44 3.42
N ARG A 51 -0.21 9.32 2.46
CA ARG A 51 -0.59 10.72 2.55
C ARG A 51 -2.10 10.86 2.31
N ALA A 52 -2.64 12.06 2.49
CA ALA A 52 -4.06 12.33 2.29
C ALA A 52 -4.54 12.10 0.84
N ASP A 53 -3.64 12.22 -0.15
CA ASP A 53 -3.90 11.90 -1.57
C ASP A 53 -3.85 10.39 -1.88
N GLY A 54 -3.54 9.56 -0.89
CA GLY A 54 -3.42 8.12 -0.98
C GLY A 54 -2.05 7.61 -1.45
N THR A 55 -1.09 8.49 -1.73
CA THR A 55 0.28 8.06 -2.10
C THR A 55 1.01 7.43 -0.92
N LEU A 56 1.90 6.47 -1.20
CA LEU A 56 2.68 5.80 -0.17
C LEU A 56 3.63 6.80 0.52
N LYS A 57 3.51 6.93 1.84
CA LYS A 57 4.39 7.75 2.69
C LYS A 57 5.50 6.91 3.31
N ARG A 58 5.13 5.77 3.90
CA ARG A 58 6.07 4.82 4.51
C ARG A 58 5.43 3.43 4.65
N LEU A 59 6.26 2.45 4.96
CA LEU A 59 5.87 1.08 5.27
C LEU A 59 6.23 0.76 6.71
N ASP A 60 5.27 0.24 7.47
CA ASP A 60 5.46 -0.19 8.85
C ASP A 60 5.26 -1.72 8.92
N ALA A 61 6.15 -2.47 9.56
CA ALA A 61 6.04 -3.91 9.74
C ALA A 61 6.16 -4.28 11.22
N HIS A 62 5.29 -5.17 11.70
CA HIS A 62 5.41 -5.69 13.06
C HIS A 62 6.64 -6.59 13.16
N ALA A 63 7.40 -6.50 14.27
CA ALA A 63 8.64 -7.24 14.43
C ALA A 63 8.47 -8.77 14.25
N LYS A 64 7.35 -9.32 14.76
CA LYS A 64 6.98 -10.73 14.60
C LYS A 64 6.70 -11.17 13.16
N SER A 65 6.44 -10.23 12.24
CA SER A 65 6.21 -10.56 10.83
C SER A 65 7.52 -10.78 10.07
N VAL A 66 8.64 -10.28 10.59
CA VAL A 66 9.95 -10.40 9.96
C VAL A 66 10.54 -11.77 10.30
N ARG A 67 10.75 -12.60 9.28
CA ARG A 67 11.36 -13.92 9.43
C ARG A 67 12.37 -14.20 8.32
N PRO A 68 13.30 -15.15 8.51
CA PRO A 68 14.10 -15.66 7.41
C PRO A 68 13.20 -16.10 6.22
N ALA A 69 13.65 -15.77 5.00
CA ALA A 69 13.00 -16.25 3.78
C ALA A 69 13.25 -17.75 3.62
N ARG A 70 12.24 -18.51 3.19
CA ARG A 70 12.43 -19.93 2.86
C ARG A 70 13.11 -20.06 1.49
N PRO A 71 13.86 -21.15 1.20
CA PRO A 71 14.59 -21.29 -0.06
C PRO A 71 13.72 -21.12 -1.32
N HIS A 72 12.48 -21.61 -1.29
CA HIS A 72 11.52 -21.56 -2.41
C HIS A 72 10.74 -20.25 -2.52
N GLU A 73 10.89 -19.30 -1.58
CA GLU A 73 10.18 -18.02 -1.69
C GLU A 73 10.95 -17.12 -2.67
N PRO A 74 10.34 -16.63 -3.76
CA PRO A 74 11.02 -15.72 -4.68
C PRO A 74 11.19 -14.33 -4.05
N ASN A 75 12.23 -13.60 -4.46
CA ASN A 75 12.30 -12.17 -4.14
C ASN A 75 11.15 -11.44 -4.81
N GLY A 76 10.52 -10.51 -4.10
CA GLY A 76 9.36 -9.82 -4.64
C GLY A 76 8.72 -8.84 -3.66
N LEU A 77 8.00 -7.90 -4.26
CA LEU A 77 7.26 -6.83 -3.59
C LEU A 77 5.84 -6.85 -4.13
N SER A 78 4.97 -7.67 -3.52
CA SER A 78 3.57 -7.74 -3.90
C SER A 78 2.69 -7.11 -2.85
N PHE A 79 1.50 -6.66 -3.25
CA PHE A 79 0.52 -6.11 -2.33
C PHE A 79 -0.87 -6.68 -2.59
N ILE A 80 -1.68 -6.60 -1.55
CA ILE A 80 -3.12 -6.79 -1.57
C ILE A 80 -3.78 -5.61 -0.87
N VAL A 81 -4.81 -5.06 -1.51
CA VAL A 81 -5.63 -3.97 -0.99
C VAL A 81 -7.09 -4.34 -1.14
N THR A 82 -7.79 -4.53 -0.04
CA THR A 82 -9.24 -4.75 -0.01
C THR A 82 -9.90 -3.54 0.62
N GLY A 83 -10.87 -2.94 -0.07
CA GLY A 83 -11.55 -1.76 0.43
C GLY A 83 -12.69 -1.27 -0.47
N GLN A 84 -13.17 -0.06 -0.18
CA GLN A 84 -14.18 0.61 -0.98
C GLN A 84 -13.51 1.31 -2.17
N LEU A 85 -14.00 1.07 -3.39
CA LEU A 85 -13.55 1.80 -4.57
C LEU A 85 -14.01 3.26 -4.46
N LEU A 86 -13.09 4.20 -4.56
CA LEU A 86 -13.41 5.64 -4.55
C LEU A 86 -13.41 6.23 -5.94
N ARG A 87 -12.41 5.86 -6.75
CA ARG A 87 -12.19 6.45 -8.06
C ARG A 87 -11.38 5.52 -8.96
N VAL A 88 -11.80 5.47 -10.22
CA VAL A 88 -11.00 4.99 -11.35
C VAL A 88 -10.80 6.19 -12.28
N SER A 89 -9.55 6.56 -12.53
CA SER A 89 -9.21 7.74 -13.34
C SER A 89 -8.41 7.31 -14.56
N ARG A 90 -9.10 7.16 -15.70
CA ARG A 90 -8.49 6.72 -16.96
C ARG A 90 -7.44 7.69 -17.49
N GLY A 91 -7.69 9.00 -17.39
CA GLY A 91 -6.76 10.03 -17.87
C GLY A 91 -5.43 10.09 -17.10
N SER A 92 -5.44 9.78 -15.80
CA SER A 92 -4.22 9.72 -14.98
C SER A 92 -3.69 8.31 -14.78
N GLY A 93 -4.36 7.28 -15.32
CA GLY A 93 -4.01 5.87 -15.11
C GLY A 93 -4.13 5.37 -13.68
N THR A 94 -4.96 5.98 -12.82
CA THR A 94 -4.97 5.69 -11.38
C THR A 94 -6.25 5.05 -10.85
N LEU A 95 -6.08 4.28 -9.78
CA LEU A 95 -7.10 3.63 -8.99
C LEU A 95 -6.97 4.06 -7.52
N GLN A 96 -8.05 4.51 -6.90
CA GLN A 96 -8.07 4.88 -5.49
C GLN A 96 -9.04 4.00 -4.70
N VAL A 97 -8.54 3.42 -3.62
CA VAL A 97 -9.31 2.56 -2.72
C VAL A 97 -9.25 3.13 -1.31
N LYS A 98 -10.41 3.32 -0.68
CA LYS A 98 -10.52 3.60 0.75
C LYS A 98 -10.38 2.28 1.49
N VAL A 99 -9.28 2.16 2.22
CA VAL A 99 -8.99 1.03 3.08
C VAL A 99 -9.32 1.44 4.48
N ALA A 100 -9.93 0.53 5.19
CA ALA A 100 -10.29 0.82 6.55
C ALA A 100 -10.15 -0.49 7.33
N PRO A 101 -9.10 -0.64 8.13
CA PRO A 101 -8.79 -1.94 8.71
C PRO A 101 -9.87 -2.40 9.70
N GLY A 102 -10.10 -3.71 9.78
CA GLY A 102 -10.98 -4.31 10.78
C GLY A 102 -10.56 -4.00 12.22
N GLN A 103 -9.27 -3.73 12.45
CA GLN A 103 -8.68 -3.28 13.72
C GLN A 103 -9.23 -1.91 14.13
N SER A 104 -9.69 -1.78 15.38
CA SER A 104 -10.45 -0.62 15.86
C SER A 104 -9.63 0.66 16.04
N ASP A 105 -8.32 0.54 16.16
CA ASP A 105 -7.36 1.60 16.45
C ASP A 105 -6.77 2.25 15.19
N ILE A 106 -7.05 1.70 14.00
CA ILE A 106 -6.55 2.25 12.74
C ILE A 106 -7.65 3.06 12.05
N GLU A 107 -7.41 4.36 11.89
CA GLU A 107 -8.27 5.22 11.09
C GLU A 107 -8.30 4.76 9.63
N PRO A 108 -9.44 4.91 8.93
CA PRO A 108 -9.49 4.73 7.48
C PRO A 108 -8.45 5.59 6.76
N PHE A 109 -7.98 5.11 5.62
CA PHE A 109 -7.03 5.84 4.76
C PHE A 109 -7.29 5.52 3.29
N ILE A 110 -6.68 6.29 2.40
CA ILE A 110 -6.79 6.06 0.95
C ILE A 110 -5.49 5.42 0.48
N VAL A 111 -5.58 4.49 -0.47
CA VAL A 111 -4.43 3.99 -1.23
C VAL A 111 -4.63 4.36 -2.69
N SER A 112 -3.69 5.10 -3.24
CA SER A 112 -3.63 5.49 -4.64
C SER A 112 -2.62 4.60 -5.37
N MET A 113 -3.05 4.02 -6.48
CA MET A 113 -2.28 3.04 -7.26
C MET A 113 -2.31 3.47 -8.73
N GLN A 114 -1.21 3.23 -9.44
CA GLN A 114 -1.24 3.15 -10.90
C GLN A 114 -1.95 1.85 -11.29
N ALA A 115 -2.79 1.88 -12.30
CA ALA A 115 -3.56 0.73 -12.73
C ALA A 115 -3.19 0.32 -14.15
N THR A 116 -3.14 -0.98 -14.40
CA THR A 116 -2.99 -1.50 -15.77
C THR A 116 -4.17 -1.11 -16.65
N THR A 117 -3.93 -1.06 -17.96
CA THR A 117 -4.97 -0.77 -18.95
C THR A 117 -6.17 -1.73 -18.86
N GLY A 118 -5.92 -3.00 -18.51
CA GLY A 118 -6.97 -3.99 -18.26
C GLY A 118 -7.92 -3.56 -17.14
N ILE A 119 -7.40 -3.17 -15.97
CA ILE A 119 -8.24 -2.65 -14.87
C ILE A 119 -9.02 -1.40 -15.31
N LEU A 120 -8.36 -0.45 -15.97
CA LEU A 120 -8.97 0.83 -16.35
C LEU A 120 -10.13 0.67 -17.36
N ARG A 121 -10.07 -0.39 -18.17
CA ARG A 121 -11.09 -0.74 -19.16
C ARG A 121 -12.21 -1.58 -18.54
N ASP A 122 -11.84 -2.60 -17.76
CA ASP A 122 -12.76 -3.69 -17.41
C ASP A 122 -13.40 -3.53 -16.01
N LEU A 123 -12.81 -2.71 -15.12
CA LEU A 123 -13.40 -2.47 -13.80
C LEU A 123 -14.58 -1.50 -13.92
N ASP A 124 -15.78 -2.02 -13.64
CA ASP A 124 -16.99 -1.21 -13.55
C ASP A 124 -16.85 -0.14 -12.46
N PRO A 125 -16.96 1.17 -12.79
CA PRO A 125 -16.94 2.25 -11.81
C PRO A 125 -18.05 2.16 -10.75
N ALA A 126 -19.15 1.45 -11.02
CA ALA A 126 -20.21 1.19 -10.05
C ALA A 126 -19.83 0.14 -8.99
N THR A 127 -18.69 -0.54 -9.15
CA THR A 127 -18.19 -1.51 -8.17
C THR A 127 -17.91 -0.80 -6.85
N PHE A 128 -18.64 -1.16 -5.80
CA PHE A 128 -18.49 -0.49 -4.50
C PHE A 128 -17.28 -0.99 -3.70
N GLN A 129 -16.99 -2.29 -3.77
CA GLN A 129 -15.95 -2.96 -2.97
C GLN A 129 -15.05 -3.80 -3.86
N VAL A 130 -13.74 -3.62 -3.69
CA VAL A 130 -12.73 -4.24 -4.55
C VAL A 130 -11.63 -4.87 -3.71
N GLN A 131 -11.09 -5.97 -4.23
CA GLN A 131 -9.78 -6.47 -3.86
C GLN A 131 -8.84 -6.26 -5.04
N VAL A 132 -7.74 -5.55 -4.77
CA VAL A 132 -6.71 -5.19 -5.73
C VAL A 132 -5.43 -5.91 -5.35
N THR A 133 -4.80 -6.55 -6.32
CA THR A 133 -3.46 -7.14 -6.16
C THR A 133 -2.51 -6.54 -7.18
N GLY A 134 -1.23 -6.53 -6.82
CA GLY A 134 -0.22 -5.98 -7.70
C GLY A 134 1.16 -5.98 -7.08
N ARG A 135 2.02 -5.10 -7.60
CA ARG A 135 3.43 -5.01 -7.22
C ARG A 135 3.86 -3.59 -6.89
N VAL A 136 4.89 -3.45 -6.08
CA VAL A 136 5.54 -2.16 -5.87
C VAL A 136 6.55 -1.95 -6.99
N ILE A 137 6.41 -0.86 -7.73
CA ILE A 137 7.37 -0.44 -8.76
C ILE A 137 8.13 0.81 -8.27
N GLN A 138 9.43 0.80 -8.46
CA GLN A 138 10.30 1.89 -8.02
C GLN A 138 10.50 2.88 -9.17
N VAL A 139 9.46 3.67 -9.47
CA VAL A 139 9.52 4.79 -10.42
C VAL A 139 9.18 6.07 -9.65
N GLY A 140 10.13 7.02 -9.57
CA GLY A 140 9.95 8.26 -8.80
C GLY A 140 9.56 8.02 -7.33
N PRO A 141 8.47 8.61 -6.80
CA PRO A 141 8.07 8.53 -5.38
C PRO A 141 7.60 7.15 -4.89
N ARG A 142 8.01 6.04 -5.55
CA ARG A 142 7.59 4.64 -5.33
C ARG A 142 6.09 4.48 -5.58
N LEU A 143 5.74 3.73 -6.62
CA LEU A 143 4.35 3.57 -7.06
C LEU A 143 3.87 2.15 -6.77
N LEU A 144 2.62 2.06 -6.32
CA LEU A 144 1.90 0.79 -6.29
C LEU A 144 1.28 0.58 -7.67
N LEU A 145 1.67 -0.49 -8.36
CA LEU A 145 1.08 -0.90 -9.63
C LEU A 145 0.02 -1.97 -9.36
N ALA A 146 -1.25 -1.61 -9.53
CA ALA A 146 -2.38 -2.51 -9.51
C ALA A 146 -2.44 -3.29 -10.82
N GLU A 147 -2.41 -4.62 -10.72
CA GLU A 147 -2.36 -5.53 -11.86
C GLU A 147 -3.68 -6.29 -12.04
N GLN A 148 -4.36 -6.60 -10.93
CA GLN A 148 -5.68 -7.19 -10.93
C GLN A 148 -6.58 -6.44 -9.95
N ALA A 149 -7.85 -6.26 -10.32
CA ALA A 149 -8.89 -5.76 -9.44
C ALA A 149 -10.15 -6.61 -9.65
N ARG A 150 -10.77 -7.06 -8.57
CA ARG A 150 -12.02 -7.82 -8.63
C ARG A 150 -13.03 -7.29 -7.61
N PRO A 151 -14.33 -7.28 -7.94
CA PRO A 151 -15.38 -7.04 -6.96
C PRO A 151 -15.32 -8.07 -5.82
N VAL A 152 -15.59 -7.63 -4.60
CA VAL A 152 -15.67 -8.50 -3.42
C VAL A 152 -16.80 -8.05 -2.50
N HIS A 153 -17.30 -8.96 -1.66
CA HIS A 153 -18.15 -8.59 -0.53
C HIS A 153 -17.29 -8.28 0.70
N ALA A 154 -17.28 -7.02 1.11
CA ALA A 154 -16.46 -6.47 2.17
C ALA A 154 -17.26 -5.40 2.96
N PRO A 155 -18.18 -5.79 3.84
CA PRO A 155 -19.08 -4.86 4.53
C PRO A 155 -18.32 -3.73 5.23
N THR A 156 -18.86 -2.51 5.13
CA THR A 156 -18.27 -1.31 5.72
C THR A 156 -18.80 -1.17 7.16
N PRO A 157 -17.97 -1.20 8.20
CA PRO A 157 -18.38 -0.95 9.57
C PRO A 157 -18.81 0.50 9.76
N GLU A 158 -19.76 0.68 10.67
CA GLU A 158 -20.47 1.94 10.90
C GLU A 158 -19.56 3.11 11.27
N ARG A 159 -18.48 2.83 12.03
CA ARG A 159 -17.46 3.81 12.43
C ARG A 159 -16.84 4.58 11.26
N TRP A 160 -16.99 4.11 10.01
CA TRP A 160 -16.42 4.75 8.83
C TRP A 160 -17.39 5.61 8.03
N ARG A 161 -18.70 5.57 8.30
CA ARG A 161 -19.72 6.31 7.53
C ARG A 161 -19.51 7.83 7.57
N ARG A 162 -18.85 8.35 8.62
CA ARG A 162 -18.55 9.78 8.80
C ARG A 162 -17.09 10.16 8.51
N TRP A 163 -16.23 9.18 8.22
CA TRP A 163 -14.82 9.48 7.93
C TRP A 163 -14.67 10.11 6.55
N ARG A 164 -14.01 11.28 6.52
CA ARG A 164 -13.54 11.93 5.29
C ARG A 164 -12.03 12.11 5.37
N ALA A 165 -11.34 11.90 4.25
CA ALA A 165 -9.92 12.21 4.17
C ALA A 165 -9.72 13.69 4.52
N ARG A 166 -8.88 13.97 5.52
CA ARG A 166 -8.47 15.35 5.81
C ARG A 166 -7.79 15.87 4.56
N ARG A 167 -8.37 16.87 3.89
CA ARG A 167 -7.76 17.51 2.72
C ARG A 167 -6.39 18.03 3.16
N SER A 168 -5.31 17.46 2.63
CA SER A 168 -4.01 18.12 2.69
C SER A 168 -4.11 19.38 1.83
N ARG A 169 -3.78 20.55 2.40
CA ARG A 169 -3.47 21.73 1.60
C ARG A 169 -2.47 21.30 0.53
N ALA A 170 -2.77 21.54 -0.74
CA ALA A 170 -1.83 21.27 -1.82
C ALA A 170 -0.52 21.95 -1.46
N VAL A 171 0.55 21.18 -1.32
CA VAL A 171 1.90 21.76 -1.25
C VAL A 171 2.17 22.26 -2.67
N PRO A 172 2.35 23.58 -2.88
CA PRO A 172 2.70 24.07 -4.21
C PRO A 172 3.97 23.36 -4.68
N PRO A 173 4.08 23.02 -5.98
CA PRO A 173 5.31 22.44 -6.50
C PRO A 173 6.48 23.34 -6.14
N LEU A 174 7.56 22.74 -5.62
CA LEU A 174 8.80 23.46 -5.40
C LEU A 174 9.22 24.09 -6.74
N PRO A 175 9.56 25.39 -6.79
CA PRO A 175 10.06 26.00 -8.01
C PRO A 175 11.29 25.20 -8.47
N LEU A 176 11.29 24.84 -9.76
CA LEU A 176 12.49 24.32 -10.40
C LEU A 176 13.58 25.38 -10.22
N GLU A 177 14.59 25.07 -9.42
CA GLU A 177 15.79 25.90 -9.35
C GLU A 177 16.36 25.94 -10.76
N ALA A 178 16.32 27.14 -11.36
CA ALA A 178 17.08 27.44 -12.55
C ALA A 178 18.55 27.21 -12.20
N THR A 179 19.11 26.13 -12.74
CA THR A 179 20.54 25.85 -12.61
C THR A 179 21.30 26.91 -13.43
N PRO A 180 22.38 27.50 -12.90
CA PRO A 180 23.12 28.59 -13.54
C PRO A 180 23.75 28.21 -14.89
#